data_AF-A0A261GFR8-F1
#
_entry.id   AF-A0A261GFR8-F1
#
_cell.length_a   1.000
_cell.length_b   1.000
_cell.length_c   1.000
_cell.angle_alpha   90.00
_cell.angle_beta   90.00
_cell.angle_gamma   90.00
#
_symmetry.space_group_name_H-M   'P 1'
#
loop_
_entity.id
_entity.type
_entity.pdbx_description
1 polymer ?
#
loop_
_entity_poly.entity_id
_entity_poly.type
_entity_poly.pdbx_seq_one_letter_code
_entity_poly.pdbx_strand_id
1 'polypeptide(L)'
;METDTTGTCFLSYKRECHEQAAKLVEALRDHGIPVWQDINDLAAGVTETEIRQVLEAPNTASAIMLVSPEVKNSDMIREVEAPGIFKRFNDKNGFFVVLVAAEGVDYSDMADILGPRTGITAVSGVNSLKTVGAVEQSFATEVAQTVLKNRLREILKALPSSVPIKIQVCTRALVNEPGIALCVDLRHRFDNRLAKENAWEDFIKPAIANLVEQLQQSPRRPVELSGKLSIPAATALGVAFLSIAGLKAGWLNDNASTGKAPEHWGLYIPKTASGFITDIEPQSTSADDYALLISVNGDVMDDFRHSSKSLSLRAIVHVKPEYRDDTGVELTAGAATDIALMAVDALRRAKQQYGKRGTVHLFMAVPVALAFMVGQQLNTFGEVQTYEYLAEAKEHPYVPAAKLQPSG
;
A
#
# COMPACT_ATOMS: atom_id res chain seq x y z
N MET A 1 21.70 10.75 -20.03
CA MET A 1 20.99 9.47 -19.84
C MET A 1 19.70 9.81 -19.10
N GLU A 2 18.56 9.34 -19.58
CA GLU A 2 17.26 9.65 -18.97
C GLU A 2 17.07 8.84 -17.68
N THR A 3 16.49 9.45 -16.64
CA THR A 3 16.23 8.76 -15.37
C THR A 3 15.01 7.88 -15.51
N ASP A 4 15.11 6.61 -15.09
CA ASP A 4 13.94 5.77 -14.88
C ASP A 4 13.24 6.24 -13.60
N THR A 5 12.12 6.96 -13.77
CA THR A 5 11.32 7.52 -12.68
C THR A 5 10.65 6.47 -11.80
N THR A 6 10.64 5.19 -12.23
CA THR A 6 10.16 4.04 -11.45
C THR A 6 11.25 3.36 -10.63
N GLY A 7 12.50 3.82 -10.75
CA GLY A 7 13.65 3.32 -10.01
C GLY A 7 13.65 3.56 -8.49
N THR A 8 14.71 3.16 -7.82
CA THR A 8 14.89 3.28 -6.36
C THR A 8 15.20 4.71 -5.91
N CYS A 9 14.95 4.98 -4.63
CA CYS A 9 15.37 6.18 -3.92
C CYS A 9 16.67 5.89 -3.17
N PHE A 10 17.73 6.65 -3.43
CA PHE A 10 18.99 6.56 -2.69
C PHE A 10 18.86 7.32 -1.35
N LEU A 11 19.11 6.68 -0.22
CA LEU A 11 19.12 7.33 1.09
C LEU A 11 20.57 7.58 1.54
N SER A 12 21.01 8.83 1.46
CA SER A 12 22.30 9.29 1.98
C SER A 12 22.17 9.66 3.45
N TYR A 13 22.97 9.03 4.32
CA TYR A 13 23.00 9.33 5.75
C TYR A 13 24.30 8.84 6.38
N LYS A 14 24.63 9.40 7.54
CA LYS A 14 25.79 9.00 8.34
C LYS A 14 25.42 7.78 9.21
N ARG A 15 26.29 6.77 9.32
CA ARG A 15 26.01 5.50 10.01
C ARG A 15 25.49 5.67 11.45
N GLU A 16 25.96 6.69 12.14
CA GLU A 16 25.55 7.10 13.48
C GLU A 16 24.05 7.44 13.53
N CYS A 17 23.47 7.89 12.42
CA CYS A 17 22.04 8.20 12.23
C CYS A 17 21.21 6.98 11.76
N HIS A 18 21.69 5.74 11.91
CA HIS A 18 20.99 4.55 11.41
C HIS A 18 19.56 4.36 11.94
N GLU A 19 19.28 4.71 13.19
CA GLU A 19 17.92 4.61 13.75
C GLU A 19 16.94 5.58 13.06
N GLN A 20 17.42 6.77 12.73
CA GLN A 20 16.66 7.80 12.02
C GLN A 20 16.44 7.41 10.55
N ALA A 21 17.49 6.86 9.92
CA ALA A 21 17.42 6.31 8.59
C ALA A 21 16.44 5.12 8.53
N ALA A 22 16.40 4.28 9.56
CA ALA A 22 15.47 3.17 9.63
C ALA A 22 14.00 3.63 9.62
N LYS A 23 13.65 4.63 10.43
CA LYS A 23 12.31 5.24 10.42
C LYS A 23 11.94 5.81 9.05
N LEU A 24 12.89 6.46 8.36
CA LEU A 24 12.71 6.94 6.99
C LEU A 24 12.46 5.79 6.02
N VAL A 25 13.27 4.72 6.06
CA VAL A 25 13.10 3.55 5.18
C VAL A 25 11.74 2.90 5.37
N GLU A 26 11.30 2.70 6.61
CA GLU A 26 9.97 2.16 6.91
C GLU A 26 8.85 3.06 6.36
N ALA A 27 8.91 4.37 6.62
CA ALA A 27 7.92 5.32 6.12
C ALA A 27 7.88 5.38 4.57
N LEU A 28 9.04 5.32 3.92
CA LEU A 28 9.14 5.29 2.45
C LEU A 28 8.51 4.03 1.86
N ARG A 29 8.76 2.88 2.49
CA ARG A 29 8.15 1.58 2.12
C ARG A 29 6.63 1.61 2.26
N ASP A 30 6.12 2.15 3.37
CA ASP A 30 4.68 2.31 3.61
C ASP A 30 4.02 3.16 2.50
N HIS A 31 4.73 4.16 1.95
CA HIS A 31 4.22 5.10 0.95
C HIS A 31 4.56 4.74 -0.50
N GLY A 32 5.05 3.53 -0.76
CA GLY A 32 5.24 3.07 -2.14
C GLY A 32 6.59 3.38 -2.77
N ILE A 33 7.58 3.79 -1.99
CA ILE A 33 8.87 4.25 -2.48
C ILE A 33 9.94 3.18 -2.22
N PRO A 34 10.45 2.52 -3.28
CA PRO A 34 11.51 1.55 -3.14
C PRO A 34 12.83 2.27 -2.78
N VAL A 35 13.54 1.82 -1.76
CA VAL A 35 14.79 2.42 -1.28
C VAL A 35 15.98 1.55 -1.70
N TRP A 36 17.07 2.20 -2.13
CA TRP A 36 18.34 1.55 -2.43
C TRP A 36 19.20 1.43 -1.16
N GLN A 37 19.68 0.20 -0.92
CA GLN A 37 20.26 -0.34 0.32
C GLN A 37 19.34 -0.28 1.55
N ASP A 38 18.90 -1.46 1.96
CA ASP A 38 18.09 -1.70 3.14
C ASP A 38 18.96 -1.67 4.40
N ILE A 39 18.33 -1.50 5.56
CA ILE A 39 18.95 -1.60 6.89
C ILE A 39 19.69 -2.94 7.07
N ASN A 40 19.20 -3.98 6.38
CA ASN A 40 19.78 -5.33 6.38
C ASN A 40 21.09 -5.45 5.57
N ASP A 41 21.36 -4.55 4.62
CA ASP A 41 22.58 -4.54 3.80
C ASP A 41 23.73 -3.75 4.47
N LEU A 42 23.45 -3.08 5.60
CA LEU A 42 24.40 -2.18 6.30
C LEU A 42 25.56 -2.88 7.01
N ALA A 43 25.57 -4.21 7.06
CA ALA A 43 26.65 -4.97 7.67
C ALA A 43 27.90 -5.07 6.78
N ALA A 44 27.76 -4.92 5.45
CA ALA A 44 28.87 -4.95 4.51
C ALA A 44 29.28 -3.52 4.12
N GLY A 45 30.55 -3.16 4.31
CA GLY A 45 31.07 -1.86 3.89
C GLY A 45 30.92 -1.68 2.38
N VAL A 46 30.20 -0.65 1.96
CA VAL A 46 30.00 -0.30 0.55
C VAL A 46 31.19 0.50 0.07
N THR A 47 31.70 0.18 -1.11
CA THR A 47 32.82 0.89 -1.70
C THR A 47 32.37 2.20 -2.34
N GLU A 48 33.28 3.18 -2.43
CA GLU A 48 33.05 4.41 -3.19
C GLU A 48 32.61 4.11 -4.64
N THR A 49 33.23 3.11 -5.27
CA THR A 49 32.92 2.72 -6.64
C THR A 49 31.48 2.25 -6.80
N GLU A 50 30.97 1.45 -5.86
CA GLU A 50 29.58 0.99 -5.87
C GLU A 50 28.58 2.15 -5.70
N ILE A 51 28.86 3.08 -4.78
CA ILE A 51 28.03 4.27 -4.59
C ILE A 51 27.96 5.10 -5.87
N ARG A 52 29.10 5.34 -6.53
CA ARG A 52 29.14 6.08 -7.79
C ARG A 52 28.33 5.37 -8.88
N GLN A 53 28.52 4.06 -9.03
CA GLN A 53 27.79 3.25 -10.01
C GLN A 53 26.27 3.36 -9.82
N VAL A 54 25.82 3.33 -8.57
CA VAL A 54 24.39 3.38 -8.24
C VAL A 54 23.80 4.76 -8.50
N LEU A 55 24.49 5.82 -8.09
CA LEU A 55 24.02 7.19 -8.37
C LEU A 55 24.00 7.49 -9.88
N GLU A 56 24.92 6.90 -10.64
CA GLU A 56 24.95 7.02 -12.09
C GLU A 56 23.93 6.13 -12.81
N ALA A 57 23.41 5.09 -12.14
CA ALA A 57 22.48 4.16 -12.76
C ALA A 57 21.12 4.82 -13.11
N PRO A 58 20.53 4.51 -14.28
CA PRO A 58 19.22 5.04 -14.66
C PRO A 58 18.11 4.74 -13.67
N ASN A 59 18.18 3.56 -13.04
CA ASN A 59 17.20 3.04 -12.09
C ASN A 59 17.34 3.63 -10.68
N THR A 60 18.18 4.64 -10.47
CA THR A 60 18.13 5.48 -9.27
C THR A 60 17.32 6.73 -9.59
N ALA A 61 16.06 6.73 -9.18
CA ALA A 61 15.07 7.74 -9.56
C ALA A 61 15.19 9.04 -8.76
N SER A 62 15.69 8.96 -7.53
CA SER A 62 15.73 10.09 -6.61
C SER A 62 16.73 9.85 -5.49
N ALA A 63 17.02 10.89 -4.71
CA ALA A 63 17.76 10.77 -3.48
C ALA A 63 17.14 11.56 -2.32
N ILE A 64 17.34 11.04 -1.12
CA ILE A 64 17.11 11.73 0.14
C ILE A 64 18.46 11.90 0.82
N MET A 65 18.76 13.10 1.33
CA MET A 65 19.93 13.34 2.15
C MET A 65 19.50 13.71 3.56
N LEU A 66 19.79 12.82 4.52
CA LEU A 66 19.65 13.09 5.95
C LEU A 66 20.89 13.84 6.43
N VAL A 67 20.73 15.13 6.67
CA VAL A 67 21.79 16.04 7.08
C VAL A 67 21.71 16.28 8.59
N SER A 68 22.63 15.65 9.31
CA SER A 68 22.91 15.89 10.73
C SER A 68 24.26 16.60 10.89
N PRO A 69 24.60 17.12 12.10
CA PRO A 69 25.90 17.75 12.33
C PRO A 69 27.09 16.85 11.98
N GLU A 70 26.94 15.53 12.17
CA GLU A 70 27.99 14.55 11.91
C GLU A 70 28.32 14.35 10.43
N VAL A 71 27.43 14.76 9.52
CA VAL A 71 27.71 14.73 8.08
C VAL A 71 28.90 15.61 7.71
N LYS A 72 29.19 16.66 8.50
CA LYS A 72 30.36 17.53 8.31
C LYS A 72 31.68 16.75 8.29
N ASN A 73 31.75 15.65 9.04
CA ASN A 73 32.94 14.81 9.19
C ASN A 73 32.93 13.56 8.29
N SER A 74 32.00 13.48 7.33
CA SER A 74 31.85 12.33 6.44
C SER A 74 32.40 12.61 5.04
N ASP A 75 33.66 12.21 4.79
CA ASP A 75 34.30 12.37 3.47
C ASP A 75 33.52 11.65 2.37
N MET A 76 33.00 10.45 2.65
CA MET A 76 32.17 9.71 1.69
C MET A 76 30.94 10.52 1.26
N ILE A 77 30.20 11.10 2.22
CA ILE A 77 29.00 11.87 1.88
C ILE A 77 29.37 13.16 1.15
N ARG A 78 30.39 13.88 1.64
CA ARG A 78 30.74 15.22 1.15
C ARG A 78 31.48 15.22 -0.18
N GLU A 79 32.31 14.22 -0.43
CA GLU A 79 33.18 14.15 -1.62
C GLU A 79 32.66 13.16 -2.69
N VAL A 80 31.73 12.25 -2.33
CA VAL A 80 31.20 11.23 -3.25
C VAL A 80 29.69 11.37 -3.43
N GLU A 81 28.91 11.15 -2.37
CA GLU A 81 27.45 11.05 -2.48
C GLU A 81 26.81 12.39 -2.86
N ALA A 82 27.08 13.46 -2.10
CA ALA A 82 26.48 14.76 -2.34
C ALA A 82 26.82 15.30 -3.74
N PRO A 83 28.10 15.33 -4.19
CA PRO A 83 28.41 15.78 -5.55
C PRO A 83 27.71 14.93 -6.63
N GLY A 84 27.64 13.60 -6.43
CA GLY A 84 26.96 12.69 -7.37
C GLY A 84 25.45 12.96 -7.46
N ILE A 85 24.79 13.10 -6.31
CA ILE A 85 23.36 13.41 -6.19
C ILE A 85 23.04 14.75 -6.87
N PHE A 86 23.85 15.79 -6.60
CA PHE A 86 23.59 17.11 -7.17
C PHE A 86 23.94 17.23 -8.65
N LYS A 87 24.93 16.47 -9.13
CA LYS A 87 25.15 16.29 -10.57
C LYS A 87 23.88 15.76 -11.24
N ARG A 88 23.31 14.67 -10.73
CA ARG A 88 22.04 14.08 -11.24
C ARG A 88 20.87 15.07 -11.20
N PHE A 89 20.72 15.81 -10.10
CA PHE A 89 19.67 16.82 -9.95
C PHE A 89 19.80 17.98 -10.96
N ASN A 90 21.04 18.34 -11.33
CA ASN A 90 21.31 19.41 -12.27
C ASN A 90 21.17 19.00 -13.74
N ASP A 91 21.22 17.69 -14.04
CA ASP A 91 21.00 17.17 -15.40
C ASP A 91 19.54 17.32 -15.88
N LYS A 92 18.59 17.66 -14.98
CA LYS A 92 17.16 17.91 -15.28
C LYS A 92 16.48 16.81 -16.10
N ASN A 93 16.83 15.56 -15.81
CA ASN A 93 16.38 14.37 -16.55
C ASN A 93 15.29 13.55 -15.81
N GLY A 94 14.54 14.16 -14.89
CA GLY A 94 13.53 13.49 -14.05
C GLY A 94 14.01 13.05 -12.67
N PHE A 95 15.33 13.12 -12.39
CA PHE A 95 15.86 12.89 -11.04
C PHE A 95 15.52 14.05 -10.10
N PHE A 96 15.10 13.75 -8.87
CA PHE A 96 14.81 14.76 -7.85
C PHE A 96 15.47 14.44 -6.51
N VAL A 97 15.62 15.46 -5.68
CA VAL A 97 16.27 15.38 -4.36
C VAL A 97 15.35 15.94 -3.28
N VAL A 98 15.37 15.31 -2.11
CA VAL A 98 14.78 15.83 -0.88
C VAL A 98 15.88 15.93 0.19
N LEU A 99 16.03 17.12 0.76
CA LEU A 99 16.96 17.35 1.88
C LEU A 99 16.19 17.29 3.19
N VAL A 100 16.77 16.60 4.17
CA VAL A 100 16.18 16.41 5.50
C VAL A 100 17.18 16.92 6.53
N ALA A 101 16.94 18.11 7.06
CA ALA A 101 17.74 18.66 8.15
C ALA A 101 17.26 18.07 9.48
N ALA A 102 18.16 17.42 10.22
CA ALA A 102 17.87 16.77 11.49
C ALA A 102 18.81 17.25 12.59
N GLU A 103 18.44 16.97 13.86
CA GLU A 103 19.27 17.28 15.03
C GLU A 103 19.62 18.78 15.16
N GLY A 104 18.66 19.64 14.81
CA GLY A 104 18.80 21.09 14.96
C GLY A 104 19.60 21.78 13.85
N VAL A 105 20.04 21.05 12.82
CA VAL A 105 20.63 21.61 11.60
C VAL A 105 19.61 22.51 10.91
N ASP A 106 20.01 23.75 10.61
CA ASP A 106 19.19 24.68 9.84
C ASP A 106 19.55 24.70 8.34
N TYR A 107 18.86 25.53 7.56
CA TYR A 107 19.10 25.61 6.11
C TYR A 107 20.46 26.21 5.76
N SER A 108 21.00 27.11 6.60
CA SER A 108 22.36 27.65 6.45
C SER A 108 23.40 26.58 6.76
N ASP A 109 23.21 25.82 7.83
CA ASP A 109 24.10 24.72 8.21
C ASP A 109 24.18 23.68 7.09
N MET A 110 23.04 23.31 6.49
CA MET A 110 23.04 22.41 5.33
C MET A 110 23.83 22.98 4.14
N ALA A 111 23.69 24.27 3.87
CA ALA A 111 24.46 24.95 2.81
C ALA A 111 25.96 24.92 3.11
N ASP A 112 26.36 25.10 4.37
CA ASP A 112 27.78 25.05 4.77
C ASP A 112 28.34 23.62 4.73
N ILE A 113 27.54 22.63 5.11
CA ILE A 113 27.93 21.21 5.12
C ILE A 113 28.10 20.69 3.68
N LEU A 114 27.15 21.00 2.78
CA LEU A 114 27.06 20.44 1.43
C LEU A 114 27.58 21.37 0.32
N GLY A 115 27.45 22.68 0.49
CA GLY A 115 27.71 23.71 -0.52
C GLY A 115 29.13 23.75 -1.10
N PRO A 116 30.22 23.54 -0.31
CA PRO A 116 31.59 23.65 -0.82
C PRO A 116 31.92 22.74 -2.01
N ARG A 117 31.17 21.65 -2.22
CA ARG A 117 31.44 20.63 -3.26
C ARG A 117 30.30 20.41 -4.25
N THR A 118 29.12 20.96 -3.99
CA THR A 118 27.90 20.70 -4.79
C THR A 118 27.55 21.85 -5.74
N GLY A 119 28.24 22.99 -5.62
CA GLY A 119 27.96 24.20 -6.42
C GLY A 119 26.66 24.90 -6.02
N ILE A 120 26.05 24.48 -4.89
CA ILE A 120 24.81 25.05 -4.36
C ILE A 120 25.16 26.31 -3.58
N THR A 121 24.89 27.46 -4.16
CA THR A 121 24.96 28.76 -3.46
C THR A 121 23.72 29.05 -2.62
N ALA A 122 22.64 28.30 -2.84
CA ALA A 122 21.48 28.29 -1.97
C ALA A 122 20.70 26.99 -2.13
N VAL A 123 20.33 26.38 -1.00
CA VAL A 123 19.34 25.29 -0.89
C VAL A 123 17.99 25.64 -1.59
N SER A 124 17.83 26.89 -2.02
CA SER A 124 16.73 27.38 -2.85
C SER A 124 16.54 26.55 -4.12
N GLY A 125 15.38 25.91 -4.25
CA GLY A 125 15.00 25.11 -5.41
C GLY A 125 15.03 23.60 -5.17
N VAL A 126 15.52 23.15 -4.02
CA VAL A 126 15.46 21.75 -3.57
C VAL A 126 14.40 21.63 -2.47
N ASN A 127 13.55 20.61 -2.55
CA ASN A 127 12.58 20.35 -1.48
C ASN A 127 13.34 20.01 -0.20
N SER A 128 13.12 20.80 0.85
CA SER A 128 13.89 20.70 2.08
C SER A 128 12.98 20.75 3.30
N LEU A 129 13.06 19.72 4.13
CA LEU A 129 12.30 19.56 5.36
C LEU A 129 13.25 19.68 6.55
N LYS A 130 12.76 20.16 7.69
CA LYS A 130 13.57 20.30 8.91
C LYS A 130 12.83 19.84 10.16
N THR A 131 13.57 19.23 11.07
CA THR A 131 13.12 18.90 12.42
C THR A 131 14.15 19.39 13.45
N VAL A 132 13.68 19.76 14.65
CA VAL A 132 14.55 20.26 15.73
C VAL A 132 15.32 19.12 16.39
N GLY A 133 14.71 17.94 16.50
CA GLY A 133 15.29 16.77 17.18
C GLY A 133 15.75 15.68 16.21
N ALA A 134 15.89 14.47 16.74
CA ALA A 134 16.01 13.28 15.90
C ALA A 134 14.78 13.13 14.99
N VAL A 135 14.94 12.39 13.89
CA VAL A 135 13.82 12.03 13.03
C VAL A 135 12.88 11.12 13.82
N GLU A 136 11.70 11.63 14.14
CA GLU A 136 10.61 10.85 14.69
C GLU A 136 9.69 10.33 13.60
N GLN A 137 8.87 9.34 13.96
CA GLN A 137 8.05 8.61 13.00
C GLN A 137 7.07 9.50 12.22
N SER A 138 6.47 10.50 12.87
CA SER A 138 5.57 11.45 12.20
C SER A 138 6.30 12.31 11.16
N PHE A 139 7.52 12.74 11.45
CA PHE A 139 8.34 13.49 10.51
C PHE A 139 8.87 12.60 9.38
N ALA A 140 9.22 11.34 9.65
CA ALA A 140 9.56 10.38 8.61
C ALA A 140 8.40 10.16 7.63
N THR A 141 7.17 10.10 8.12
CA THR A 141 5.95 10.08 7.30
C THR A 141 5.82 11.35 6.44
N GLU A 142 6.03 12.54 6.99
CA GLU A 142 6.01 13.80 6.22
C GLU A 142 7.04 13.80 5.08
N VAL A 143 8.26 13.30 5.34
CA VAL A 143 9.29 13.13 4.32
C VAL A 143 8.82 12.15 3.23
N ALA A 144 8.28 11.00 3.62
CA ALA A 144 7.78 10.01 2.67
C ALA A 144 6.65 10.54 1.78
N GLN A 145 5.71 11.32 2.34
CA GLN A 145 4.63 11.97 1.59
C GLN A 145 5.18 12.99 0.58
N THR A 146 6.20 13.77 0.98
CA THR A 146 6.89 14.71 0.09
C THR A 146 7.58 13.99 -1.06
N VAL A 147 8.24 12.87 -0.77
CA VAL A 147 8.91 12.03 -1.78
C VAL A 147 7.89 11.38 -2.72
N LEU A 148 6.78 10.83 -2.20
CA LEU A 148 5.69 10.26 -3.00
C LEU A 148 5.12 11.28 -3.97
N LYS A 149 4.80 12.49 -3.49
CA LYS A 149 4.30 13.59 -4.32
C LYS A 149 5.25 13.96 -5.46
N ASN A 150 6.54 14.08 -5.15
CA ASN A 150 7.56 14.40 -6.14
C ASN A 150 7.75 13.28 -7.15
N ARG A 151 7.77 12.03 -6.67
CA ARG A 151 7.89 10.84 -7.50
C ARG A 151 6.72 10.72 -8.48
N LEU A 152 5.49 10.83 -7.99
CA LEU A 152 4.29 10.80 -8.84
C LEU A 152 4.35 11.89 -9.90
N ARG A 153 4.79 13.10 -9.56
CA ARG A 153 4.95 14.18 -10.55
C ARG A 153 5.90 13.79 -11.68
N GLU A 154 7.07 13.23 -11.39
CA GLU A 154 8.04 12.85 -12.42
C GLU A 154 7.59 11.63 -13.22
N ILE A 155 6.98 10.62 -12.57
CA ILE A 155 6.38 9.47 -13.26
C ILE A 155 5.31 9.94 -14.25
N LEU A 156 4.42 10.84 -13.84
CA LEU A 156 3.30 11.29 -14.66
C LEU A 156 3.73 12.17 -15.85
N LYS A 157 4.89 12.83 -15.76
CA LYS A 157 5.52 13.53 -16.90
C LYS A 157 6.09 12.55 -17.91
N ALA A 158 6.75 11.49 -17.43
CA ALA A 158 7.38 10.48 -18.29
C ALA A 158 6.35 9.51 -18.90
N LEU A 159 5.27 9.21 -18.18
CA LEU A 159 4.29 8.20 -18.56
C LEU A 159 3.25 8.74 -19.57
N PRO A 160 3.03 8.10 -20.73
CA PRO A 160 2.00 8.52 -21.69
C PRO A 160 0.60 8.48 -21.06
N SER A 161 -0.29 9.44 -21.39
CA SER A 161 -1.61 9.62 -20.75
C SER A 161 -2.55 8.41 -20.79
N SER A 162 -2.37 7.51 -21.75
CA SER A 162 -3.16 6.28 -21.91
C SER A 162 -2.70 5.11 -21.03
N VAL A 163 -1.51 5.18 -20.45
CA VAL A 163 -0.92 4.08 -19.67
C VAL A 163 -1.37 4.20 -18.20
N PRO A 164 -1.84 3.10 -17.58
CA PRO A 164 -2.23 3.10 -16.18
C PRO A 164 -1.02 3.31 -15.26
N ILE A 165 -1.28 3.86 -14.07
CA ILE A 165 -0.29 3.90 -13.00
C ILE A 165 -0.27 2.52 -12.35
N LYS A 166 0.84 1.80 -12.49
CA LYS A 166 1.03 0.48 -11.89
C LYS A 166 1.52 0.60 -10.45
N ILE A 167 0.76 0.04 -9.52
CA ILE A 167 1.08 0.08 -8.09
C ILE A 167 1.09 -1.35 -7.56
N GLN A 168 2.21 -1.76 -7.00
CA GLN A 168 2.30 -3.02 -6.28
C GLN A 168 2.09 -2.77 -4.79
N VAL A 169 1.32 -3.62 -4.14
CA VAL A 169 1.12 -3.57 -2.68
C VAL A 169 1.43 -4.96 -2.11
N CYS A 170 2.18 -5.04 -1.03
CA CYS A 170 2.63 -6.31 -0.47
C CYS A 170 2.54 -6.30 1.06
N THR A 171 1.86 -7.30 1.63
CA THR A 171 1.90 -7.58 3.08
C THR A 171 2.58 -8.92 3.39
N ARG A 172 2.89 -9.73 2.36
CA ARG A 172 3.46 -11.09 2.54
C ARG A 172 4.78 -11.28 1.81
N ALA A 173 4.80 -11.05 0.50
CA ALA A 173 5.97 -11.26 -0.34
C ALA A 173 6.09 -10.17 -1.40
N LEU A 174 7.31 -9.73 -1.70
CA LEU A 174 7.58 -8.87 -2.85
C LEU A 174 7.57 -9.68 -4.13
N VAL A 175 7.11 -9.05 -5.20
CA VAL A 175 7.23 -9.59 -6.56
C VAL A 175 8.05 -8.57 -7.34
N ASN A 176 9.27 -8.93 -7.72
CA ASN A 176 10.11 -8.02 -8.50
C ASN A 176 9.59 -7.97 -9.93
N GLU A 177 8.83 -6.94 -10.26
CA GLU A 177 8.27 -6.71 -11.59
C GLU A 177 8.80 -5.36 -12.13
N PRO A 178 9.37 -5.33 -13.35
CA PRO A 178 9.83 -4.09 -13.95
C PRO A 178 8.66 -3.16 -14.30
N GLY A 179 8.88 -1.85 -14.21
CA GLY A 179 7.88 -0.84 -14.61
C GLY A 179 6.76 -0.60 -13.59
N ILE A 180 6.94 -1.04 -12.34
CA ILE A 180 6.05 -0.70 -11.23
C ILE A 180 6.35 0.74 -10.77
N ALA A 181 5.36 1.63 -10.88
CA ALA A 181 5.53 3.04 -10.52
C ALA A 181 5.76 3.23 -9.02
N LEU A 182 4.97 2.52 -8.21
CA LEU A 182 5.00 2.55 -6.75
C LEU A 182 4.94 1.13 -6.17
N CYS A 183 5.75 0.85 -5.15
CA CYS A 183 5.80 -0.45 -4.47
C CYS A 183 5.58 -0.26 -2.96
N VAL A 184 4.33 -0.44 -2.52
CA VAL A 184 3.90 -0.29 -1.12
C VAL A 184 4.26 -1.58 -0.38
N ASP A 185 5.37 -1.57 0.35
CA ASP A 185 5.89 -2.74 1.07
C ASP A 185 5.57 -2.68 2.56
N LEU A 186 4.43 -3.24 2.92
CA LEU A 186 3.93 -3.28 4.29
C LEU A 186 4.41 -4.51 5.05
N ARG A 187 5.24 -5.40 4.48
CA ARG A 187 5.63 -6.66 5.16
C ARG A 187 6.23 -6.44 6.54
N HIS A 188 7.01 -5.36 6.69
CA HIS A 188 7.63 -4.99 7.97
C HIS A 188 6.62 -4.56 9.06
N ARG A 189 5.37 -4.26 8.67
CA ARG A 189 4.24 -3.96 9.57
C ARG A 189 3.45 -5.21 9.98
N PHE A 190 3.86 -6.39 9.51
CA PHE A 190 3.19 -7.66 9.80
C PHE A 190 4.16 -8.65 10.47
N ASP A 191 3.64 -9.40 11.42
CA ASP A 191 4.25 -10.62 11.95
C ASP A 191 3.52 -11.81 11.32
N ASN A 192 4.15 -12.43 10.32
CA ASN A 192 3.55 -13.42 9.45
C ASN A 192 2.28 -12.92 8.74
N ARG A 193 1.09 -13.34 9.20
CA ARG A 193 -0.21 -12.98 8.59
C ARG A 193 -0.90 -11.82 9.29
N LEU A 194 -0.49 -11.50 10.52
CA LEU A 194 -1.15 -10.50 11.35
C LEU A 194 -0.37 -9.20 11.33
N ALA A 195 -1.08 -8.09 11.29
CA ALA A 195 -0.46 -6.79 11.49
C ALA A 195 0.08 -6.70 12.92
N LYS A 196 1.21 -6.03 13.10
CA LYS A 196 1.74 -5.66 14.42
C LYS A 196 0.72 -4.79 15.17
N GLU A 197 0.87 -4.73 16.48
CA GLU A 197 0.03 -3.90 17.33
C GLU A 197 -0.04 -2.45 16.81
N ASN A 198 -1.25 -1.88 16.75
CA ASN A 198 -1.57 -0.55 16.23
C ASN A 198 -1.15 -0.24 14.78
N ALA A 199 -0.51 -1.18 14.06
CA ALA A 199 0.03 -0.90 12.73
C ALA A 199 -1.04 -0.51 11.71
N TRP A 200 -2.28 -0.95 11.90
CA TRP A 200 -3.42 -0.51 11.08
C TRP A 200 -3.70 0.98 11.19
N GLU A 201 -3.80 1.50 12.42
CA GLU A 201 -4.17 2.90 12.66
C GLU A 201 -2.99 3.83 12.46
N ASP A 202 -1.80 3.43 12.89
CA ASP A 202 -0.63 4.30 12.94
C ASP A 202 0.10 4.39 11.58
N PHE A 203 0.04 3.33 10.77
CA PHE A 203 0.85 3.22 9.54
C PHE A 203 0.03 2.88 8.29
N ILE A 204 -0.67 1.74 8.30
CA ILE A 204 -1.24 1.16 7.07
C ILE A 204 -2.37 2.03 6.51
N LYS A 205 -3.37 2.39 7.33
CA LYS A 205 -4.49 3.23 6.85
C LYS A 205 -4.04 4.63 6.46
N PRO A 206 -3.22 5.36 7.25
CA PRO A 206 -2.72 6.67 6.85
C PRO A 206 -1.94 6.63 5.53
N ALA A 207 -1.07 5.63 5.34
CA ALA A 207 -0.28 5.51 4.11
C ALA A 207 -1.16 5.22 2.89
N ILE A 208 -2.13 4.31 3.00
CA ILE A 208 -3.10 4.04 1.93
C ILE A 208 -3.94 5.28 1.62
N ALA A 209 -4.42 6.00 2.64
CA ALA A 209 -5.20 7.22 2.46
C ALA A 209 -4.39 8.30 1.74
N ASN A 210 -3.14 8.52 2.16
CA ASN A 210 -2.26 9.49 1.51
C ASN A 210 -1.95 9.10 0.05
N LEU A 211 -1.72 7.82 -0.24
CA LEU A 211 -1.52 7.34 -1.60
C LEU A 211 -2.72 7.69 -2.49
N VAL A 212 -3.94 7.39 -2.04
CA VAL A 212 -5.16 7.71 -2.78
C VAL A 212 -5.31 9.22 -2.95
N GLU A 213 -5.06 10.01 -1.91
CA GLU A 213 -5.13 11.47 -1.97
C GLU A 213 -4.17 12.03 -3.04
N GLN A 214 -2.91 11.58 -3.07
CA GLN A 214 -1.94 12.03 -4.08
C GLN A 214 -2.35 11.61 -5.50
N LEU A 215 -2.96 10.44 -5.67
CA LEU A 215 -3.49 9.99 -6.96
C LEU A 215 -4.71 10.82 -7.41
N GLN A 216 -5.58 11.22 -6.49
CA GLN A 216 -6.74 12.08 -6.78
C GLN A 216 -6.32 13.51 -7.17
N GLN A 217 -5.24 14.02 -6.57
CA GLN A 217 -4.67 15.33 -6.91
C GLN A 217 -3.89 15.31 -8.24
N SER A 218 -3.66 14.13 -8.81
CA SER A 218 -2.94 13.93 -10.07
C SER A 218 -3.90 13.89 -11.28
N PRO A 219 -3.41 14.14 -12.51
CA PRO A 219 -4.21 13.94 -13.72
C PRO A 219 -4.85 12.55 -13.75
N ARG A 220 -6.18 12.50 -13.98
CA ARG A 220 -6.96 11.26 -13.92
C ARG A 220 -6.39 10.21 -14.88
N ARG A 221 -5.98 9.09 -14.29
CA ARG A 221 -5.50 7.90 -15.00
C ARG A 221 -6.06 6.65 -14.34
N PRO A 222 -6.23 5.54 -15.09
CA PRO A 222 -6.52 4.27 -14.47
C PRO A 222 -5.36 3.85 -13.56
N VAL A 223 -5.69 3.19 -12.47
CA VAL A 223 -4.74 2.59 -11.53
C VAL A 223 -4.84 1.08 -11.67
N GLU A 224 -3.69 0.45 -11.84
CA GLU A 224 -3.56 -1.00 -11.92
C GLU A 224 -2.80 -1.49 -10.70
N LEU A 225 -3.50 -2.24 -9.85
CA LEU A 225 -2.96 -2.77 -8.61
C LEU A 225 -2.49 -4.21 -8.82
N SER A 226 -1.39 -4.58 -8.17
CA SER A 226 -0.92 -5.97 -8.10
C SER A 226 -0.25 -6.26 -6.76
N GLY A 227 0.13 -7.52 -6.54
CA GLY A 227 0.93 -7.93 -5.38
C GLY A 227 0.29 -9.02 -4.54
N LYS A 228 0.87 -9.27 -3.35
CA LYS A 228 0.49 -10.37 -2.45
C LYS A 228 0.07 -9.81 -1.09
N LEU A 229 -1.24 -9.65 -0.88
CA LEU A 229 -1.84 -9.06 0.31
C LEU A 229 -2.58 -10.10 1.16
N SER A 230 -2.76 -9.75 2.42
CA SER A 230 -3.85 -10.27 3.24
C SER A 230 -5.22 -9.80 2.72
N ILE A 231 -6.25 -10.61 2.97
CA ILE A 231 -7.61 -10.28 2.55
C ILE A 231 -8.11 -8.99 3.23
N PRO A 232 -7.88 -8.76 4.53
CA PRO A 232 -8.13 -7.46 5.18
C PRO A 232 -7.46 -6.26 4.48
N ALA A 233 -6.19 -6.38 4.06
CA ALA A 233 -5.49 -5.28 3.40
C ALA A 233 -6.02 -5.00 2.00
N ALA A 234 -6.39 -6.05 1.26
CA ALA A 234 -7.05 -5.89 -0.03
C ALA A 234 -8.39 -5.15 0.11
N THR A 235 -9.19 -5.51 1.12
CA THR A 235 -10.47 -4.83 1.41
C THR A 235 -10.27 -3.40 1.88
N ALA A 236 -9.29 -3.13 2.77
CA ALA A 236 -8.95 -1.77 3.20
C ALA A 236 -8.53 -0.87 2.03
N LEU A 237 -7.72 -1.42 1.12
CA LEU A 237 -7.34 -0.74 -0.11
C LEU A 237 -8.57 -0.48 -1.00
N GLY A 238 -9.47 -1.46 -1.15
CA GLY A 238 -10.74 -1.27 -1.85
C GLY A 238 -11.58 -0.14 -1.25
N VAL A 239 -11.66 -0.07 0.08
CA VAL A 239 -12.35 1.00 0.79
C VAL A 239 -11.69 2.36 0.57
N ALA A 240 -10.37 2.44 0.41
CA ALA A 240 -9.72 3.70 0.05
C ALA A 240 -9.97 4.09 -1.41
N PHE A 241 -10.02 3.10 -2.31
CA PHE A 241 -10.33 3.26 -3.73
C PHE A 241 -11.83 3.10 -4.04
N LEU A 242 -12.71 3.77 -3.27
CA LEU A 242 -14.15 3.69 -3.50
C LEU A 242 -14.51 3.99 -4.95
N SER A 243 -15.44 3.21 -5.52
CA SER A 243 -15.84 3.36 -6.92
C SER A 243 -16.40 4.76 -7.25
N ILE A 244 -16.91 5.47 -6.24
CA ILE A 244 -17.46 6.82 -6.36
C ILE A 244 -16.40 7.93 -6.45
N ALA A 245 -15.14 7.63 -6.13
CA ALA A 245 -14.05 8.62 -6.10
C ALA A 245 -13.56 9.04 -7.50
N GLY A 246 -14.12 8.47 -8.57
CA GLY A 246 -13.76 8.79 -9.96
C GLY A 246 -12.39 8.28 -10.42
N LEU A 247 -11.65 7.57 -9.55
CA LEU A 247 -10.45 6.82 -9.89
C LEU A 247 -10.86 5.43 -10.39
N LYS A 248 -10.54 5.14 -11.66
CA LYS A 248 -10.71 3.80 -12.22
C LYS A 248 -9.58 2.90 -11.74
N ALA A 249 -9.79 2.19 -10.64
CA ALA A 249 -8.83 1.24 -10.10
C ALA A 249 -9.27 -0.22 -10.35
N GLY A 250 -8.32 -1.07 -10.72
CA GLY A 250 -8.49 -2.51 -10.89
C GLY A 250 -7.29 -3.29 -10.39
N TRP A 251 -7.40 -4.60 -10.37
CA TRP A 251 -6.39 -5.54 -9.91
C TRP A 251 -5.90 -6.41 -11.06
N LEU A 252 -4.60 -6.53 -11.27
CA LEU A 252 -4.01 -7.53 -12.16
C LEU A 252 -3.97 -8.87 -11.42
N ASN A 253 -4.91 -9.75 -11.75
CA ASN A 253 -4.99 -11.07 -11.14
C ASN A 253 -3.99 -12.02 -11.81
N ASP A 254 -3.06 -12.51 -11.01
CA ASP A 254 -2.05 -13.47 -11.42
C ASP A 254 -2.66 -14.88 -11.46
N ASN A 255 -2.88 -15.39 -12.67
CA ASN A 255 -3.44 -16.71 -12.93
C ASN A 255 -2.36 -17.76 -13.25
N ALA A 256 -1.07 -17.50 -12.93
CA ALA A 256 0.01 -18.41 -13.27
C ALA A 256 -0.20 -19.82 -12.68
N SER A 257 -0.83 -19.94 -11.50
CA SER A 257 -1.13 -21.24 -10.89
C SER A 257 -2.13 -22.08 -11.69
N THR A 258 -2.95 -21.47 -12.55
CA THR A 258 -3.91 -22.16 -13.43
C THR A 258 -3.44 -22.22 -14.88
N GLY A 259 -2.21 -21.79 -15.18
CA GLY A 259 -1.63 -21.78 -16.52
C GLY A 259 -2.25 -20.76 -17.48
N LYS A 260 -3.08 -19.83 -16.97
CA LYS A 260 -3.74 -18.79 -17.77
C LYS A 260 -2.94 -17.48 -17.72
N ALA A 261 -3.16 -16.66 -18.74
CA ALA A 261 -2.62 -15.31 -18.77
C ALA A 261 -3.20 -14.48 -17.59
N PRO A 262 -2.43 -13.50 -17.07
CA PRO A 262 -2.95 -12.53 -16.12
C PRO A 262 -4.19 -11.83 -16.67
N GLU A 263 -5.17 -11.58 -15.79
CA GLU A 263 -6.44 -10.95 -16.17
C GLU A 263 -6.70 -9.71 -15.30
N HIS A 264 -7.18 -8.63 -15.90
CA HIS A 264 -7.54 -7.43 -15.16
C HIS A 264 -8.95 -7.54 -14.58
N TRP A 265 -9.04 -7.46 -13.27
CA TRP A 265 -10.29 -7.50 -12.53
C TRP A 265 -10.63 -6.11 -12.04
N GLY A 266 -11.90 -5.73 -12.09
CA GLY A 266 -12.34 -4.43 -11.59
C GLY A 266 -13.82 -4.22 -11.88
N LEU A 267 -14.45 -3.35 -11.10
CA LEU A 267 -15.89 -3.08 -11.20
C LEU A 267 -16.33 -2.43 -12.53
N TYR A 268 -15.36 -1.97 -13.34
CA TYR A 268 -15.61 -1.45 -14.68
C TYR A 268 -15.69 -2.55 -15.75
N ILE A 269 -15.37 -3.80 -15.40
CA ILE A 269 -15.54 -4.97 -16.27
C ILE A 269 -17.04 -5.34 -16.26
N PRO A 270 -17.66 -5.58 -17.42
CA PRO A 270 -19.05 -6.04 -17.47
C PRO A 270 -19.24 -7.33 -16.68
N LYS A 271 -20.24 -7.35 -15.79
CA LYS A 271 -20.55 -8.55 -15.01
C LYS A 271 -21.05 -9.69 -15.90
N THR A 272 -20.65 -10.91 -15.57
CA THR A 272 -21.17 -12.15 -16.16
C THR A 272 -21.69 -13.05 -15.04
N ALA A 273 -22.69 -13.89 -15.32
CA ALA A 273 -23.28 -14.74 -14.30
C ALA A 273 -22.22 -15.62 -13.62
N SER A 274 -22.12 -15.52 -12.30
CA SER A 274 -21.10 -16.24 -11.52
C SER A 274 -21.51 -17.65 -11.11
N GLY A 275 -22.81 -17.96 -11.09
CA GLY A 275 -23.34 -19.20 -10.50
C GLY A 275 -23.33 -19.21 -8.96
N PHE A 276 -23.13 -18.03 -8.34
CA PHE A 276 -23.24 -17.88 -6.89
C PHE A 276 -24.66 -17.49 -6.49
N ILE A 277 -25.02 -17.84 -5.27
CA ILE A 277 -26.29 -17.50 -4.62
C ILE A 277 -26.03 -16.79 -3.30
N THR A 278 -27.07 -16.13 -2.80
CA THR A 278 -27.05 -15.43 -1.51
C THR A 278 -28.09 -16.01 -0.57
N ASP A 279 -27.67 -16.41 0.62
CA ASP A 279 -28.55 -16.75 1.73
C ASP A 279 -28.51 -15.62 2.77
N ILE A 280 -29.68 -15.27 3.32
CA ILE A 280 -29.79 -14.29 4.40
C ILE A 280 -30.52 -14.96 5.58
N GLU A 281 -29.76 -15.26 6.62
CA GLU A 281 -30.25 -15.93 7.82
C GLU A 281 -30.45 -14.92 8.96
N PRO A 282 -31.69 -14.66 9.40
CA PRO A 282 -31.92 -13.83 10.57
C PRO A 282 -31.39 -14.51 11.84
N GLN A 283 -30.87 -13.71 12.76
CA GLN A 283 -30.29 -14.17 14.03
C GLN A 283 -31.08 -13.53 15.20
N SER A 284 -30.40 -12.83 16.10
CA SER A 284 -31.06 -12.22 17.26
C SER A 284 -31.81 -10.95 16.89
N THR A 285 -33.04 -10.79 17.39
CA THR A 285 -33.81 -9.58 17.15
C THR A 285 -33.36 -8.38 18.00
N SER A 286 -32.56 -8.61 19.04
CA SER A 286 -32.01 -7.55 19.89
C SER A 286 -30.62 -7.07 19.45
N ALA A 287 -30.03 -7.72 18.43
CA ALA A 287 -28.72 -7.38 17.90
C ALA A 287 -28.80 -6.34 16.77
N ASP A 288 -27.69 -5.63 16.55
CA ASP A 288 -27.56 -4.65 15.47
C ASP A 288 -26.53 -5.05 14.40
N ASP A 289 -25.57 -5.94 14.71
CA ASP A 289 -24.45 -6.24 13.82
C ASP A 289 -24.79 -7.27 12.73
N TYR A 290 -24.04 -7.24 11.64
CA TYR A 290 -24.25 -8.11 10.48
C TYR A 290 -22.98 -8.87 10.17
N ALA A 291 -23.08 -10.13 9.75
CA ALA A 291 -21.95 -10.86 9.16
C ALA A 291 -22.16 -11.01 7.66
N LEU A 292 -21.12 -10.75 6.86
CA LEU A 292 -21.07 -11.08 5.43
C LEU A 292 -19.95 -12.09 5.19
N LEU A 293 -20.34 -13.27 4.74
CA LEU A 293 -19.47 -14.40 4.44
C LEU A 293 -19.39 -14.57 2.92
N ILE A 294 -18.17 -14.69 2.37
CA ILE A 294 -17.97 -14.94 0.94
C ILE A 294 -17.06 -16.16 0.76
N SER A 295 -17.63 -17.22 0.19
CA SER A 295 -17.01 -18.55 0.08
C SER A 295 -16.70 -18.91 -1.37
N VAL A 296 -15.49 -18.59 -1.83
CA VAL A 296 -15.00 -18.96 -3.17
C VAL A 296 -13.98 -20.09 -3.06
N ASN A 297 -12.80 -19.80 -2.50
CA ASN A 297 -11.68 -20.75 -2.41
C ASN A 297 -11.88 -21.81 -1.31
N GLY A 298 -12.86 -21.61 -0.44
CA GLY A 298 -13.22 -22.51 0.66
C GLY A 298 -14.59 -22.14 1.21
N ASP A 299 -15.20 -23.03 1.98
CA ASP A 299 -16.41 -22.69 2.75
C ASP A 299 -15.99 -21.97 4.03
N VAL A 300 -16.56 -20.78 4.23
CA VAL A 300 -16.27 -19.92 5.38
C VAL A 300 -17.15 -20.26 6.58
N MET A 301 -18.30 -20.90 6.37
CA MET A 301 -19.36 -21.00 7.36
C MET A 301 -18.91 -21.71 8.66
N ASP A 302 -18.26 -22.86 8.56
CA ASP A 302 -17.87 -23.62 9.74
C ASP A 302 -16.79 -22.91 10.55
N ASP A 303 -15.75 -22.38 9.88
CA ASP A 303 -14.69 -21.60 10.52
C ASP A 303 -15.23 -20.29 11.13
N PHE A 304 -16.22 -19.66 10.47
CA PHE A 304 -16.94 -18.51 11.02
C PHE A 304 -17.68 -18.88 12.31
N ARG A 305 -18.43 -19.98 12.36
CA ARG A 305 -19.20 -20.41 13.54
C ARG A 305 -18.31 -20.62 14.77
N HIS A 306 -17.07 -21.09 14.57
CA HIS A 306 -16.09 -21.22 15.65
C HIS A 306 -15.61 -19.86 16.17
N SER A 307 -15.48 -18.88 15.27
CA SER A 307 -14.92 -17.56 15.55
C SER A 307 -15.97 -16.52 16.00
N SER A 308 -17.25 -16.75 15.71
CA SER A 308 -18.33 -15.76 15.88
C SER A 308 -19.17 -15.93 17.14
N LYS A 309 -18.83 -16.87 18.04
CA LYS A 309 -19.63 -17.18 19.25
C LYS A 309 -19.86 -15.98 20.17
N SER A 310 -18.95 -15.00 20.17
CA SER A 310 -19.06 -13.77 20.95
C SER A 310 -19.79 -12.63 20.23
N LEU A 311 -20.08 -12.77 18.93
CA LEU A 311 -20.73 -11.74 18.13
C LEU A 311 -22.25 -11.81 18.31
N SER A 312 -22.86 -10.68 18.65
CA SER A 312 -24.31 -10.55 18.68
C SER A 312 -24.79 -10.08 17.31
N LEU A 313 -25.22 -11.02 16.47
CA LEU A 313 -25.59 -10.75 15.08
C LEU A 313 -27.10 -10.63 14.92
N ARG A 314 -27.51 -9.67 14.09
CA ARG A 314 -28.88 -9.45 13.61
C ARG A 314 -29.20 -10.34 12.43
N ALA A 315 -28.24 -10.51 11.50
CA ALA A 315 -28.36 -11.42 10.37
C ALA A 315 -26.97 -11.84 9.86
N ILE A 316 -26.93 -13.03 9.24
CA ILE A 316 -25.79 -13.55 8.49
C ILE A 316 -26.16 -13.53 7.02
N VAL A 317 -25.30 -12.96 6.18
CA VAL A 317 -25.40 -12.97 4.72
C VAL A 317 -24.29 -13.86 4.19
N HIS A 318 -24.64 -14.93 3.47
CA HIS A 318 -23.66 -15.88 2.92
C HIS A 318 -23.74 -15.92 1.41
N VAL A 319 -22.62 -15.60 0.76
CA VAL A 319 -22.43 -15.71 -0.69
C VAL A 319 -21.58 -16.93 -0.97
N LYS A 320 -22.14 -17.89 -1.71
CA LYS A 320 -21.53 -19.19 -1.99
C LYS A 320 -21.92 -19.68 -3.39
N PRO A 321 -21.13 -20.56 -4.01
CA PRO A 321 -21.55 -21.19 -5.25
C PRO A 321 -22.82 -22.01 -5.02
N GLU A 322 -23.74 -22.01 -6.00
CA GLU A 322 -24.95 -22.85 -5.96
C GLU A 322 -24.58 -24.35 -5.93
N TYR A 323 -23.50 -24.70 -6.62
CA TYR A 323 -22.91 -26.03 -6.65
C TYR A 323 -21.40 -25.94 -6.45
N ARG A 324 -20.86 -26.74 -5.51
CA ARG A 324 -19.42 -26.84 -5.26
C ARG A 324 -18.94 -28.23 -5.67
N ASP A 325 -18.02 -28.29 -6.62
CA ASP A 325 -17.24 -29.50 -6.89
C ASP A 325 -15.94 -29.51 -6.08
N ASP A 326 -15.26 -30.67 -6.07
CA ASP A 326 -13.98 -30.85 -5.37
C ASP A 326 -12.80 -30.14 -6.06
N THR A 327 -12.99 -29.58 -7.26
CA THR A 327 -11.92 -28.91 -8.03
C THR A 327 -11.79 -27.41 -7.75
N GLY A 328 -12.74 -26.85 -7.01
CA GLY A 328 -12.76 -25.43 -6.65
C GLY A 328 -13.34 -24.55 -7.77
N VAL A 329 -13.73 -23.32 -7.41
CA VAL A 329 -14.41 -22.42 -8.35
C VAL A 329 -13.40 -21.51 -9.04
N GLU A 330 -13.19 -21.73 -10.34
CA GLU A 330 -12.40 -20.82 -11.16
C GLU A 330 -13.26 -19.62 -11.60
N LEU A 331 -12.77 -18.40 -11.34
CA LEU A 331 -13.50 -17.17 -11.64
C LEU A 331 -12.89 -16.42 -12.83
N THR A 332 -13.76 -15.86 -13.67
CA THR A 332 -13.41 -14.82 -14.65
C THR A 332 -13.58 -13.44 -14.03
N ALA A 333 -12.99 -12.40 -14.65
CA ALA A 333 -13.18 -11.02 -14.18
C ALA A 333 -14.66 -10.59 -14.10
N GLY A 334 -15.47 -11.01 -15.07
CA GLY A 334 -16.91 -10.73 -15.09
C GLY A 334 -17.68 -11.44 -13.97
N ALA A 335 -17.36 -12.70 -13.68
CA ALA A 335 -17.97 -13.47 -12.59
C ALA A 335 -17.57 -12.90 -11.22
N ALA A 336 -16.31 -12.49 -11.06
CA ALA A 336 -15.85 -11.84 -9.84
C ALA A 336 -16.55 -10.48 -9.61
N THR A 337 -16.82 -9.73 -10.68
CA THR A 337 -17.63 -8.50 -10.61
C THR A 337 -19.06 -8.79 -10.16
N ASP A 338 -19.68 -9.84 -10.69
CA ASP A 338 -21.03 -10.27 -10.28
C ASP A 338 -21.08 -10.63 -8.79
N ILE A 339 -20.11 -11.41 -8.29
CA ILE A 339 -20.02 -11.78 -6.86
C ILE A 339 -19.86 -10.55 -5.96
N ALA A 340 -18.98 -9.59 -6.33
CA ALA A 340 -18.75 -8.39 -5.53
C ALA A 340 -20.04 -7.55 -5.38
N LEU A 341 -20.77 -7.35 -6.49
CA LEU A 341 -22.04 -6.64 -6.50
C LEU A 341 -23.13 -7.40 -5.73
N MET A 342 -23.24 -8.70 -5.97
CA MET A 342 -24.20 -9.59 -5.31
C MET A 342 -24.04 -9.59 -3.79
N ALA A 343 -22.81 -9.67 -3.29
CA ALA A 343 -22.51 -9.67 -1.86
C ALA A 343 -22.99 -8.39 -1.17
N VAL A 344 -22.67 -7.24 -1.76
CA VAL A 344 -23.04 -5.94 -1.22
C VAL A 344 -24.54 -5.70 -1.32
N ASP A 345 -25.18 -6.09 -2.41
CA ASP A 345 -26.62 -5.95 -2.58
C ASP A 345 -27.41 -6.86 -1.63
N ALA A 346 -26.93 -8.09 -1.38
CA ALA A 346 -27.51 -8.95 -0.35
C ALA A 346 -27.38 -8.35 1.05
N LEU A 347 -26.23 -7.76 1.39
CA LEU A 347 -26.04 -7.06 2.64
C LEU A 347 -26.95 -5.82 2.76
N ARG A 348 -27.11 -5.04 1.69
CA ARG A 348 -28.08 -3.92 1.65
C ARG A 348 -29.50 -4.41 1.90
N ARG A 349 -29.94 -5.50 1.24
CA ARG A 349 -31.25 -6.12 1.48
C ARG A 349 -31.42 -6.53 2.94
N ALA A 350 -30.43 -7.18 3.54
CA ALA A 350 -30.46 -7.55 4.95
C ALA A 350 -30.61 -6.33 5.88
N LYS A 351 -29.85 -5.25 5.64
CA LYS A 351 -29.98 -4.02 6.44
C LYS A 351 -31.32 -3.28 6.20
N GLN A 352 -31.87 -3.34 5.00
CA GLN A 352 -33.20 -2.79 4.71
C GLN A 352 -34.31 -3.56 5.44
N GLN A 353 -34.20 -4.90 5.49
CA GLN A 353 -35.20 -5.76 6.12
C GLN A 353 -35.10 -5.77 7.64
N TYR A 354 -33.88 -5.77 8.19
CA TYR A 354 -33.64 -6.06 9.59
C TYR A 354 -33.14 -4.86 10.40
N GLY A 355 -32.71 -3.76 9.79
CA GLY A 355 -32.19 -2.58 10.50
C GLY A 355 -30.93 -1.98 9.85
N LYS A 356 -30.81 -0.65 9.86
CA LYS A 356 -29.68 0.02 9.18
C LYS A 356 -28.44 0.21 10.05
N ARG A 357 -28.52 -0.06 11.36
CA ARG A 357 -27.45 0.19 12.33
C ARG A 357 -26.47 -0.99 12.41
N GLY A 358 -25.44 -0.86 13.24
CA GLY A 358 -24.48 -1.91 13.56
C GLY A 358 -23.33 -2.09 12.57
N THR A 359 -22.30 -2.75 13.07
CA THR A 359 -21.05 -3.06 12.38
C THR A 359 -21.25 -4.24 11.44
N VAL A 360 -20.57 -4.18 10.29
CA VAL A 360 -20.51 -5.29 9.32
C VAL A 360 -19.22 -6.08 9.57
N HIS A 361 -19.33 -7.35 9.89
CA HIS A 361 -18.22 -8.28 10.06
C HIS A 361 -17.98 -9.08 8.76
N LEU A 362 -16.80 -8.92 8.16
CA LEU A 362 -16.44 -9.54 6.88
C LEU A 362 -15.55 -10.77 7.07
N PHE A 363 -16.04 -11.92 6.61
CA PHE A 363 -15.31 -13.19 6.59
C PHE A 363 -15.22 -13.69 5.16
N MET A 364 -14.02 -13.88 4.63
CA MET A 364 -13.84 -14.12 3.20
C MET A 364 -12.75 -15.14 2.91
N ALA A 365 -13.10 -16.15 2.13
CA ALA A 365 -12.18 -17.07 1.48
C ALA A 365 -12.22 -16.82 -0.04
N VAL A 366 -11.53 -15.78 -0.48
CA VAL A 366 -11.62 -15.25 -1.86
C VAL A 366 -10.25 -14.89 -2.43
N PRO A 367 -10.12 -14.76 -3.77
CA PRO A 367 -8.96 -14.10 -4.37
C PRO A 367 -8.81 -12.64 -3.91
N VAL A 368 -7.57 -12.16 -3.80
CA VAL A 368 -7.24 -10.79 -3.37
C VAL A 368 -7.97 -9.73 -4.21
N ALA A 369 -8.04 -9.92 -5.53
CA ALA A 369 -8.75 -9.05 -6.45
C ALA A 369 -10.25 -8.90 -6.10
N LEU A 370 -10.91 -9.99 -5.69
CA LEU A 370 -12.32 -9.95 -5.28
C LEU A 370 -12.49 -9.23 -3.93
N ALA A 371 -11.61 -9.47 -2.96
CA ALA A 371 -11.64 -8.75 -1.68
C ALA A 371 -11.48 -7.23 -1.86
N PHE A 372 -10.63 -6.81 -2.80
CA PHE A 372 -10.50 -5.42 -3.21
C PHE A 372 -11.80 -4.87 -3.79
N MET A 373 -12.40 -5.54 -4.79
CA MET A 373 -13.66 -5.09 -5.41
C MET A 373 -14.83 -5.03 -4.42
N VAL A 374 -14.92 -5.97 -3.46
CA VAL A 374 -15.90 -5.89 -2.37
C VAL A 374 -15.68 -4.63 -1.56
N GLY A 375 -14.43 -4.34 -1.15
CA GLY A 375 -14.07 -3.11 -0.43
C GLY A 375 -14.52 -1.83 -1.14
N GLN A 376 -14.36 -1.76 -2.47
CA GLN A 376 -14.76 -0.61 -3.29
C GLN A 376 -16.28 -0.31 -3.28
N GLN A 377 -17.10 -1.27 -2.84
CA GLN A 377 -18.57 -1.17 -2.79
C GLN A 377 -19.11 -0.94 -1.38
N LEU A 378 -18.25 -0.81 -0.36
CA LEU A 378 -18.69 -0.70 1.04
C LEU A 378 -19.09 0.72 1.47
N ASN A 379 -19.00 1.71 0.60
CA ASN A 379 -19.22 3.15 0.90
C ASN A 379 -20.57 3.49 1.56
N THR A 380 -21.58 2.63 1.43
CA THR A 380 -22.91 2.83 2.02
C THR A 380 -23.07 2.26 3.43
N PHE A 381 -22.03 1.65 3.98
CA PHE A 381 -22.05 1.05 5.32
C PHE A 381 -21.24 1.90 6.29
N GLY A 382 -21.65 1.88 7.57
CA GLY A 382 -20.88 2.46 8.66
C GLY A 382 -19.63 1.63 8.93
N GLU A 383 -19.42 1.25 10.18
CA GLU A 383 -18.25 0.48 10.55
C GLU A 383 -18.20 -0.92 9.91
N VAL A 384 -17.02 -1.32 9.44
CA VAL A 384 -16.75 -2.64 8.86
C VAL A 384 -15.55 -3.28 9.55
N GLN A 385 -15.75 -4.40 10.25
CA GLN A 385 -14.67 -5.21 10.82
C GLN A 385 -14.27 -6.32 9.85
N THR A 386 -13.00 -6.36 9.46
CA THR A 386 -12.42 -7.45 8.67
C THR A 386 -11.75 -8.50 9.55
N TYR A 387 -11.63 -9.72 9.05
CA TYR A 387 -10.99 -10.83 9.75
C TYR A 387 -9.92 -11.50 8.86
N GLU A 388 -8.81 -11.90 9.48
CA GLU A 388 -7.77 -12.71 8.84
C GLU A 388 -7.97 -14.18 9.22
N TYR A 389 -7.79 -15.07 8.24
CA TYR A 389 -7.85 -16.51 8.45
C TYR A 389 -6.48 -17.07 8.85
N LEU A 390 -6.45 -17.80 9.96
CA LEU A 390 -5.29 -18.48 10.52
C LEU A 390 -5.60 -19.98 10.65
N ALA A 391 -5.13 -20.77 9.68
CA ALA A 391 -5.37 -22.23 9.65
C ALA A 391 -4.87 -22.96 10.92
N GLU A 392 -3.86 -22.41 11.60
CA GLU A 392 -3.30 -22.99 12.83
C GLU A 392 -4.18 -22.73 14.06
N ALA A 393 -5.03 -21.71 14.04
CA ALA A 393 -5.88 -21.30 15.16
C ALA A 393 -7.21 -22.07 15.16
N LYS A 394 -7.15 -23.39 15.38
CA LYS A 394 -8.30 -24.31 15.23
C LYS A 394 -9.57 -23.91 16.00
N GLU A 395 -9.46 -23.27 17.17
CA GLU A 395 -10.62 -22.87 17.96
C GLU A 395 -11.28 -21.57 17.47
N HIS A 396 -10.49 -20.66 16.91
CA HIS A 396 -10.92 -19.35 16.41
C HIS A 396 -10.13 -18.99 15.14
N PRO A 397 -10.42 -19.66 14.02
CA PRO A 397 -9.60 -19.56 12.81
C PRO A 397 -9.72 -18.19 12.13
N TYR A 398 -10.74 -17.39 12.44
CA TYR A 398 -10.82 -16.00 12.02
C TYR A 398 -10.54 -15.06 13.19
N VAL A 399 -9.50 -14.24 13.05
CA VAL A 399 -9.13 -13.23 14.05
C VAL A 399 -9.42 -11.82 13.52
N PRO A 400 -9.90 -10.89 14.36
CA PRO A 400 -10.10 -9.50 13.95
C PRO A 400 -8.81 -8.89 13.40
N ALA A 401 -8.89 -8.21 12.26
CA ALA A 401 -7.75 -7.57 11.60
C ALA A 401 -7.91 -6.04 11.56
N ALA A 402 -8.64 -5.50 10.58
CA ALA A 402 -8.83 -4.06 10.41
C ALA A 402 -10.28 -3.64 10.65
N LYS A 403 -10.49 -2.57 11.41
CA LYS A 403 -11.77 -1.88 11.56
C LYS A 403 -11.84 -0.69 10.60
N LEU A 404 -12.63 -0.78 9.53
CA LEU A 404 -12.70 0.21 8.46
C LEU A 404 -13.92 1.13 8.64
N GLN A 405 -13.82 2.36 8.13
CA GLN A 405 -14.89 3.34 8.09
C GLN A 405 -15.11 3.81 6.63
N PRO A 406 -15.85 3.04 5.81
CA PRO A 406 -16.04 3.36 4.39
C PRO A 406 -16.91 4.60 4.11
N SER A 407 -17.68 5.07 5.10
CA SER A 407 -18.56 6.24 5.00
C SER A 407 -18.06 7.44 5.83
N GLY A 408 -16.76 7.49 6.11
CA GLY A 408 -16.10 8.56 6.88
C GLY A 408 -15.97 9.88 6.12
#